data_AF-J9EB88-F1
#
_entry.id   AF-J9EB88-F1
#
_cell.length_a   1.000
_cell.length_b   1.000
_cell.length_c   1.000
_cell.angle_alpha   90.00
_cell.angle_beta   90.00
_cell.angle_gamma   90.00
#
_symmetry.space_group_name_H-M   'P 1'
#
loop_
_entity.id
_entity.type
_entity.pdbx_description
1 polymer ?
#
loop_
_entity_poly.entity_id
_entity_poly.type
_entity_poly.pdbx_seq_one_letter_code
_entity_poly.pdbx_strand_id
1 'polypeptide(L)'
;MFFQDRDKQFLTKAIVSELVQALKFKCDMNEHNYMVVLDLILQDAGENVPEEIIDDQYNTAACDAVRPYIFDFIDFISDLHVLTEIKRITNSDSIGGDIKSSVAQIVGVEMSRSGVRDSRTVVNTIIIC
;
A
#
# COMPACT_ATOMS: atom_id res chain seq x y z
N MET A 1 11.69 19.98 -18.24
CA MET A 1 11.23 19.95 -16.84
C MET A 1 9.86 19.28 -16.73
N PHE A 2 8.76 19.79 -17.33
CA PHE A 2 7.41 19.17 -17.24
C PHE A 2 7.21 17.73 -17.75
N PHE A 3 8.04 17.22 -18.67
CA PHE A 3 7.91 15.83 -19.15
C PHE A 3 8.47 14.82 -18.15
N GLN A 4 9.61 15.15 -17.54
CA GLN A 4 10.29 14.28 -16.58
C GLN A 4 9.45 14.05 -15.31
N ASP A 5 8.72 15.07 -14.84
CA ASP A 5 7.82 14.93 -13.68
C ASP A 5 6.57 14.10 -14.01
N ARG A 6 6.08 14.18 -15.26
CA ARG A 6 4.93 13.35 -15.71
C ARG A 6 5.30 11.89 -15.86
N ASP A 7 6.45 11.60 -16.45
CA ASP A 7 6.94 10.22 -16.63
C ASP A 7 7.13 9.52 -15.27
N LYS A 8 7.60 10.27 -14.26
CA LYS A 8 7.70 9.80 -12.87
C LYS A 8 6.34 9.46 -12.26
N GLN A 9 5.33 10.33 -12.41
CA GLN A 9 3.97 10.03 -11.92
C GLN A 9 3.32 8.84 -12.64
N PHE A 10 3.60 8.67 -13.94
CA PHE A 10 3.15 7.48 -14.66
C PHE A 10 3.83 6.21 -14.15
N LEU A 11 5.14 6.28 -13.87
CA LEU A 11 5.89 5.18 -13.28
C LEU A 11 5.35 4.83 -11.88
N THR A 12 5.13 5.82 -11.01
CA THR A 12 4.53 5.60 -9.68
C THR A 12 3.16 4.94 -9.78
N LYS A 13 2.29 5.41 -10.69
CA LYS A 13 0.98 4.77 -10.92
C LYS A 13 1.09 3.33 -11.42
N ALA A 14 2.06 3.05 -12.28
CA ALA A 14 2.31 1.69 -12.78
C ALA A 14 2.78 0.77 -11.65
N ILE A 15 3.73 1.22 -10.83
CA ILE A 15 4.26 0.48 -9.69
C ILE A 15 3.16 0.20 -8.65
N VAL A 16 2.34 1.20 -8.31
CA VAL A 16 1.19 1.02 -7.39
C VAL A 16 0.17 0.05 -7.98
N SER A 17 -0.11 0.14 -9.29
CA SER A 17 -1.01 -0.82 -9.95
C SER A 17 -0.46 -2.24 -9.93
N GLU A 18 0.84 -2.43 -10.07
CA GLU A 18 1.49 -3.74 -10.01
C GLU A 18 1.41 -4.33 -8.60
N LEU A 19 1.66 -3.52 -7.56
CA LEU A 19 1.46 -3.92 -6.17
C LEU A 19 0.01 -4.37 -5.92
N VAL A 20 -0.98 -3.58 -6.36
CA VAL A 20 -2.40 -3.92 -6.18
C VAL A 20 -2.75 -5.23 -6.88
N GLN A 21 -2.27 -5.44 -8.10
CA GLN A 21 -2.48 -6.70 -8.81
C GLN A 21 -1.80 -7.87 -8.09
N ALA A 22 -0.58 -7.68 -7.58
CA ALA A 22 0.15 -8.70 -6.84
C ALA A 22 -0.59 -9.11 -5.55
N LEU A 23 -1.12 -8.14 -4.80
CA LEU A 23 -1.93 -8.37 -3.60
C LEU A 23 -3.26 -9.05 -3.94
N LYS A 24 -3.97 -8.56 -4.97
CA LYS A 24 -5.29 -9.05 -5.37
C LYS A 24 -5.26 -10.46 -5.94
N PHE A 25 -4.30 -10.73 -6.82
CA PHE A 25 -4.17 -12.03 -7.49
C PHE A 25 -3.21 -12.98 -6.77
N LYS A 26 -2.63 -12.55 -5.63
CA LYS A 26 -1.70 -13.34 -4.82
C LYS A 26 -0.56 -13.86 -5.69
N CYS A 27 0.02 -12.98 -6.50
CA CYS A 27 1.08 -13.31 -7.46
C CYS A 27 2.46 -13.31 -6.79
N ASP A 28 3.37 -14.08 -7.37
CA ASP A 28 4.76 -14.09 -6.95
C ASP A 28 5.41 -12.75 -7.32
N MET A 29 5.82 -12.00 -6.30
CA MET A 29 6.60 -10.78 -6.40
C MET A 29 7.65 -10.84 -5.30
N ASN A 30 8.85 -10.31 -5.57
CA ASN A 30 9.92 -10.31 -4.60
C ASN A 30 9.48 -9.62 -3.30
N GLU A 31 9.76 -10.23 -2.15
CA GLU A 31 9.38 -9.72 -0.82
C GLU A 31 9.85 -8.28 -0.59
N HIS A 32 11.04 -7.95 -1.07
CA HIS A 32 11.62 -6.61 -0.97
C HIS A 32 10.78 -5.59 -1.77
N ASN A 33 10.26 -5.98 -2.94
CA ASN A 33 9.45 -5.09 -3.77
C ASN A 33 8.09 -4.78 -3.13
N TYR A 34 7.49 -5.72 -2.38
CA TYR A 34 6.27 -5.43 -1.62
C TYR A 34 6.52 -4.30 -0.64
N MET A 35 7.56 -4.46 0.20
CA MET A 35 7.85 -3.50 1.27
C MET A 35 8.28 -2.15 0.72
N VAL A 36 9.18 -2.11 -0.28
CA VAL A 36 9.64 -0.85 -0.87
C VAL A 36 8.48 -0.02 -1.45
N VAL A 37 7.51 -0.65 -2.11
CA VAL A 37 6.37 0.09 -2.69
C VAL A 37 5.39 0.53 -1.60
N LEU A 38 5.19 -0.27 -0.55
CA LEU A 38 4.36 0.11 0.60
C LEU A 38 4.98 1.28 1.37
N ASP A 39 6.28 1.22 1.63
CA ASP A 39 7.03 2.29 2.30
C ASP A 39 7.04 3.56 1.44
N LEU A 40 7.16 3.45 0.11
CA LEU A 40 7.03 4.59 -0.79
C LEU A 40 5.68 5.31 -0.64
N ILE A 41 4.58 4.57 -0.54
CA ILE A 41 3.23 5.12 -0.37
C ILE A 41 3.10 5.80 1.01
N LEU A 42 3.57 5.12 2.06
CA LEU A 42 3.49 5.61 3.44
C LEU A 42 4.35 6.86 3.65
N GLN A 43 5.56 6.87 3.12
CA GLN A 43 6.46 8.03 3.17
C GLN A 43 5.88 9.23 2.39
N ASP A 44 5.24 9.01 1.22
CA ASP A 44 4.54 10.07 0.46
C ASP A 44 3.31 10.62 1.22
N ALA A 45 2.71 9.81 2.10
CA ALA A 45 1.67 10.25 3.03
C ALA A 45 2.19 10.99 4.28
N GLY A 46 3.51 11.00 4.51
CA GLY A 46 4.15 11.57 5.69
C GLY A 46 4.17 10.66 6.92
N GLU A 47 3.94 9.35 6.74
CA GLU A 47 4.11 8.35 7.79
C GLU A 47 5.59 8.00 7.98
N ASN A 48 5.95 7.53 9.19
CA ASN A 48 7.31 7.07 9.46
C ASN A 48 7.48 5.65 8.90
N VAL A 49 8.50 5.45 8.07
CA VAL A 49 8.82 4.15 7.47
C VAL A 49 10.12 3.58 8.07
N PRO A 50 10.31 2.25 8.12
CA PRO A 50 11.49 1.63 8.70
C PRO A 50 12.78 1.95 7.95
N GLU A 51 12.69 2.04 6.62
CA GLU A 51 13.80 2.37 5.72
C GLU A 51 13.39 3.60 4.90
N GLU A 52 13.95 4.77 5.23
CA GLU A 52 13.67 6.00 4.50
C GLU A 52 14.19 5.88 3.06
N ILE A 53 13.30 6.03 2.09
CA ILE A 53 13.68 6.16 0.70
C ILE A 53 14.28 7.55 0.53
N ILE A 54 15.61 7.61 0.47
CA ILE A 54 16.40 8.84 0.26
C ILE A 54 16.26 9.26 -1.20
N ASP A 55 15.06 9.70 -1.61
CA ASP A 55 14.88 10.50 -2.81
C ASP A 55 14.43 11.90 -2.38
N ASP A 56 15.43 12.70 -2.01
CA ASP A 56 15.30 14.15 -2.01
C ASP A 56 14.75 14.56 -3.38
N GLN A 57 13.58 15.22 -3.41
CA GLN A 57 13.16 16.21 -4.42
C GLN A 57 11.93 15.89 -5.29
N TYR A 58 11.12 14.84 -5.09
CA TYR A 58 9.95 14.65 -5.97
C TYR A 58 8.67 14.20 -5.25
N ASN A 59 7.60 14.98 -5.44
CA ASN A 59 6.22 14.63 -5.12
C ASN A 59 5.80 13.44 -6.00
N THR A 60 5.99 12.22 -5.50
CA THR A 60 5.72 10.99 -6.25
C THR A 60 4.23 10.80 -6.52
N ALA A 61 3.38 11.46 -5.74
CA ALA A 61 1.93 11.33 -5.77
C ALA A 61 1.50 9.86 -5.61
N ALA A 62 2.31 9.05 -4.90
CA ALA A 62 2.05 7.65 -4.65
C ALA A 62 0.77 7.46 -3.82
N CYS A 63 0.55 8.33 -2.83
CA CYS A 63 -0.68 8.32 -2.04
C CYS A 63 -1.91 8.66 -2.92
N ASP A 64 -1.77 9.57 -3.90
CA ASP A 64 -2.86 9.87 -4.83
C ASP A 64 -3.13 8.71 -5.82
N ALA A 65 -2.09 7.96 -6.19
CA ALA A 65 -2.19 6.78 -7.06
C ALA A 65 -2.91 5.59 -6.41
N VAL A 66 -2.98 5.55 -5.07
CA VAL A 66 -3.66 4.50 -4.30
C VAL A 66 -5.18 4.64 -4.33
N ARG A 67 -5.72 5.87 -4.43
CA ARG A 67 -7.18 6.13 -4.28
C ARG A 67 -8.10 5.23 -5.11
N PRO A 68 -7.81 4.95 -6.40
CA PRO A 68 -8.67 4.08 -7.21
C PRO A 68 -8.75 2.64 -6.70
N TYR A 69 -7.78 2.21 -5.89
CA TYR A 69 -7.59 0.84 -5.43
C TYR A 69 -7.89 0.63 -3.95
N ILE A 70 -8.43 1.65 -3.26
CA ILE A 70 -8.65 1.60 -1.81
C ILE A 70 -9.54 0.42 -1.38
N PHE A 71 -10.53 0.05 -2.21
CA PHE A 71 -11.38 -1.10 -1.93
C PHE A 71 -10.65 -2.43 -2.09
N ASP A 72 -9.72 -2.55 -3.06
CA ASP A 72 -8.89 -3.74 -3.19
C ASP A 72 -7.98 -3.92 -1.97
N PHE A 73 -7.46 -2.82 -1.40
CA PHE A 73 -6.71 -2.86 -0.14
C PHE A 73 -7.57 -3.24 1.07
N ILE A 74 -8.83 -2.77 1.14
CA ILE A 74 -9.78 -3.15 2.20
C ILE A 74 -10.15 -4.63 2.11
N ASP A 75 -10.42 -5.13 0.91
CA ASP A 75 -10.72 -6.54 0.67
C ASP A 75 -9.53 -7.43 1.06
N PHE A 76 -8.32 -6.98 0.73
CA PHE A 76 -7.08 -7.66 1.10
C PHE A 76 -6.90 -7.77 2.63
N ILE A 77 -7.08 -6.69 3.41
CA ILE A 77 -6.93 -6.76 4.87
C ILE A 77 -8.04 -7.57 5.53
N SER A 78 -9.23 -7.62 4.92
CA SER A 78 -10.40 -8.34 5.42
C SER A 78 -10.35 -9.84 5.14
N ASP A 79 -9.50 -10.31 4.24
CA ASP A 79 -9.30 -11.75 3.97
C ASP A 79 -8.58 -12.41 5.16
N LEU A 80 -9.31 -13.29 5.86
CA LEU A 80 -8.81 -14.03 7.03
C LEU A 80 -7.66 -14.98 6.69
N HIS A 81 -7.55 -15.42 5.43
CA HIS A 81 -6.51 -16.35 5.00
C HIS A 81 -5.31 -15.64 4.37
N VAL A 82 -5.35 -14.32 4.18
CA VAL A 82 -4.33 -13.56 3.45
C VAL A 82 -2.89 -13.84 3.90
N LEU A 83 -2.67 -14.01 5.21
CA LEU A 83 -1.34 -14.31 5.76
C LEU A 83 -0.83 -15.69 5.33
N THR A 84 -1.72 -16.69 5.26
CA THR A 84 -1.37 -18.05 4.81
C THR A 84 -1.02 -18.05 3.34
N GLU A 85 -1.78 -17.32 2.51
CA GLU A 85 -1.47 -17.21 1.09
C GLU A 85 -0.21 -16.40 0.81
N ILE A 86 0.02 -15.29 1.53
CA ILE A 86 1.27 -14.52 1.38
C ILE A 86 2.47 -15.37 1.77
N LYS A 87 2.41 -16.06 2.90
CA LYS A 87 3.46 -16.99 3.32
C LYS A 87 3.77 -18.02 2.23
N ARG A 88 2.75 -18.51 1.53
CA ARG A 88 2.93 -19.48 0.43
C ARG A 88 3.67 -18.89 -0.77
N ILE A 89 3.47 -17.62 -1.09
CA ILE A 89 4.08 -16.97 -2.26
C ILE A 89 5.45 -16.37 -1.95
N THR A 90 5.65 -15.77 -0.77
CA THR A 90 6.93 -15.17 -0.36
C THR A 90 7.87 -16.17 0.29
N ASN A 91 7.35 -17.34 0.70
CA ASN A 91 8.08 -18.35 1.48
C ASN A 91 8.67 -17.79 2.80
N SER A 92 8.05 -16.75 3.35
CA SER A 92 8.51 -16.02 4.53
C SER A 92 7.38 -15.89 5.56
N ASP A 93 7.70 -16.18 6.83
CA ASP A 93 6.77 -16.23 7.95
C ASP A 93 6.49 -14.85 8.56
N SER A 94 7.41 -13.90 8.44
CA SER A 94 7.32 -12.58 9.06
C SER A 94 6.70 -11.53 8.14
N ILE A 95 7.06 -11.56 6.85
CA ILE A 95 6.75 -10.47 5.91
C ILE A 95 5.26 -10.29 5.64
N GLY A 96 4.47 -11.37 5.74
CA GLY A 96 3.02 -11.29 5.53
C GLY A 96 2.31 -10.40 6.54
N GLY A 97 2.77 -10.40 7.79
CA GLY A 97 2.25 -9.52 8.83
C GLY A 97 2.59 -8.06 8.54
N ASP A 98 3.83 -7.79 8.13
CA ASP A 98 4.33 -6.45 7.82
C ASP A 98 3.60 -5.84 6.61
N ILE A 99 3.37 -6.64 5.56
CA ILE A 99 2.57 -6.24 4.39
C ILE A 99 1.15 -5.89 4.83
N LYS A 100 0.49 -6.76 5.62
CA LYS A 100 -0.89 -6.54 6.07
C LYS A 100 -1.01 -5.29 6.93
N SER A 101 -0.06 -5.07 7.84
CA SER A 101 0.02 -3.89 8.69
C SER A 101 0.19 -2.61 7.86
N SER A 102 1.12 -2.62 6.90
CA SER A 102 1.39 -1.45 6.04
C SER A 102 0.19 -1.11 5.17
N VAL A 103 -0.49 -2.10 4.60
CA VAL A 103 -1.74 -1.89 3.86
C VAL A 103 -2.83 -1.30 4.75
N ALA A 104 -2.99 -1.79 5.98
CA ALA A 104 -3.96 -1.24 6.92
C ALA A 104 -3.66 0.23 7.26
N GLN A 105 -2.38 0.61 7.40
CA GLN A 105 -1.96 1.99 7.59
C GLN A 105 -2.32 2.87 6.38
N ILE A 106 -2.04 2.42 5.16
CA ILE A 106 -2.42 3.12 3.92
C ILE A 106 -3.93 3.39 3.89
N VAL A 107 -4.74 2.37 4.24
CA VAL A 107 -6.20 2.54 4.34
C VAL A 107 -6.57 3.56 5.41
N GLY A 108 -5.96 3.49 6.59
CA GLY A 108 -6.18 4.44 7.68
C GLY A 108 -5.88 5.90 7.30
N VAL A 109 -4.76 6.13 6.61
CA VAL A 109 -4.36 7.44 6.08
C VAL A 109 -5.40 7.97 5.11
N GLU A 110 -5.81 7.17 4.10
CA GLU A 110 -6.74 7.61 3.07
C GLU A 110 -8.14 7.93 3.65
N MET A 111 -8.59 7.14 4.64
CA MET A 111 -9.84 7.40 5.35
C MET A 111 -9.78 8.67 6.20
N SER A 112 -8.60 9.02 6.73
CA SER A 112 -8.40 10.23 7.54
C SER A 112 -8.37 11.50 6.69
N ARG A 113 -7.91 11.41 5.43
CA ARG A 113 -7.90 12.52 4.45
C ARG A 113 -9.28 12.77 3.83
N SER A 114 -10.06 11.71 3.68
CA SER A 114 -11.43 11.75 3.15
C SER A 114 -12.42 12.16 4.24
N GLY A 115 -12.46 13.45 4.59
CA GLY A 115 -13.47 13.96 5.51
C GLY A 115 -14.90 13.60 5.04
N VAL A 116 -15.63 12.84 5.88
CA VAL A 116 -17.10 12.63 5.86
C VAL A 116 -17.61 11.54 4.88
N ARG A 117 -17.95 10.33 5.39
CA ARG A 117 -19.33 9.91 5.78
C ARG A 117 -19.53 8.40 6.04
N ASP A 118 -18.60 7.53 5.66
CA ASP A 118 -18.72 6.05 5.84
C ASP A 118 -17.67 5.45 6.79
N SER A 119 -16.96 6.29 7.54
CA SER A 119 -15.79 5.90 8.34
C SER A 119 -16.11 5.03 9.57
N ARG A 120 -17.37 4.83 9.98
CA ARG A 120 -17.68 4.10 11.23
C ARG A 120 -17.56 2.58 11.10
N THR A 121 -17.86 2.01 9.95
CA THR A 121 -17.88 0.54 9.80
C THR A 121 -16.48 -0.01 9.56
N VAL A 122 -15.65 0.69 8.78
CA VAL A 122 -14.29 0.24 8.39
C VAL A 122 -13.26 0.48 9.49
N VAL A 123 -13.37 1.58 10.25
CA VAL A 123 -12.51 1.82 11.42
C VAL A 123 -12.69 0.72 12.46
N ASN A 124 -13.90 0.17 12.61
CA ASN A 124 -14.10 -0.96 13.51
C ASN A 124 -13.35 -2.20 13.00
N THR A 125 -13.34 -2.50 11.70
CA THR A 125 -12.56 -3.62 11.14
C THR A 125 -11.06 -3.49 11.36
N ILE A 126 -10.51 -2.27 11.25
CA ILE A 126 -9.07 -2.01 11.46
C ILE A 126 -8.67 -2.21 12.94
N ILE A 127 -9.55 -1.91 13.89
CA ILE A 127 -9.26 -2.07 15.33
C ILE A 127 -9.36 -3.54 15.78
N ILE A 128 -9.97 -4.42 14.97
CA ILE A 128 -10.20 -5.84 15.31
C ILE A 128 -9.17 -6.78 14.65
N CYS A 129 -8.34 -6.28 13.72
CA CYS A 129 -7.21 -7.03 13.15
C CYS A 129 -5.95 -6.85 14.00
#